data_AF-A0A8T9BYR4-F1
#
_entry.id   AF-A0A8T9BYR4-F1
#
_cell.length_a   1.000
_cell.length_b   1.000
_cell.length_c   1.000
_cell.angle_alpha   90.00
_cell.angle_beta   90.00
_cell.angle_gamma   90.00
#
_symmetry.space_group_name_H-M   'P 1'
#
loop_
_entity.id
_entity.type
_entity.pdbx_description
1 polymer ?
#
loop_
_entity_poly.entity_id
_entity_poly.type
_entity_poly.pdbx_seq_one_letter_code
_entity_poly.pdbx_strand_id
1 'polypeptide(L)'
;MAMRPRENGHTYSPSAASTVNPKVALPPPLSFNPWDKKASIILCSLGILFFDLVLPCIIFYVLLSVTSLSIAYAPLGQEAKWGFDFFFWWYLAATVMGIVPYVFATSLDEPILWLFLMTPGFLVGFACLTAAVSVFPFGLPFRVSSDAKGERCKPFAYYVLEDFVAVDAGQMRQFREELKARWEASPVFQRLMWDVNMWWLVGGGNFIGALAAVTWALPFNVAYGLSFGL
;
A
#
# COMPACT_ATOMS: atom_id res chain seq x y z
N MET A 1 82.58 -18.81 35.32
CA MET A 1 81.87 -19.02 36.61
C MET A 1 81.67 -17.67 37.28
N ALA A 2 80.50 -17.07 37.10
CA ALA A 2 79.94 -16.04 37.98
C ALA A 2 78.45 -15.91 37.62
N MET A 3 77.64 -16.63 38.39
CA MET A 3 76.18 -16.59 38.41
C MET A 3 75.77 -15.42 39.31
N ARG A 4 74.84 -14.56 38.89
CA ARG A 4 74.05 -13.66 39.76
C ARG A 4 72.90 -12.97 38.98
N PRO A 5 71.81 -12.52 39.63
CA PRO A 5 70.60 -13.32 39.81
C PRO A 5 69.35 -12.72 39.12
N ARG A 6 68.30 -13.56 38.98
CA ARG A 6 66.90 -13.14 38.74
C ARG A 6 66.35 -12.50 40.01
N GLU A 7 65.70 -11.33 39.89
CA GLU A 7 64.62 -10.93 40.79
C GLU A 7 63.45 -10.30 40.01
N ASN A 8 62.27 -10.68 40.48
CA ASN A 8 60.95 -10.44 39.91
C ASN A 8 60.44 -9.04 40.30
N GLY A 9 59.67 -8.42 39.41
CA GLY A 9 58.98 -7.17 39.70
C GLY A 9 57.79 -6.93 38.79
N HIS A 10 56.84 -7.87 38.72
CA HIS A 10 55.50 -7.57 38.23
C HIS A 10 54.77 -6.74 39.29
N THR A 11 54.89 -5.42 39.21
CA THR A 11 54.03 -4.49 39.93
C THR A 11 52.76 -4.26 39.11
N TYR A 12 51.76 -5.12 39.29
CA TYR A 12 50.40 -4.81 38.90
C TYR A 12 49.81 -3.87 39.96
N SER A 13 49.77 -2.57 39.67
CA SER A 13 49.03 -1.60 40.48
C SER A 13 47.62 -1.44 39.90
N PRO A 14 46.53 -1.67 40.67
CA PRO A 14 45.18 -1.46 40.19
C PRO A 14 44.86 0.03 40.28
N SER A 15 45.23 0.80 39.26
CA SER A 15 44.80 2.19 39.16
C SER A 15 43.42 2.26 38.51
N ALA A 16 42.44 2.57 39.35
CA ALA A 16 41.20 3.26 39.04
C ALA A 16 40.39 2.70 37.86
N ALA A 17 39.36 1.93 38.22
CA ALA A 17 38.15 1.80 37.42
C ALA A 17 37.68 3.19 37.00
N SER A 18 37.92 3.57 35.74
CA SER A 18 37.20 4.66 35.13
C SER A 18 35.75 4.18 35.00
N THR A 19 34.88 4.80 35.77
CA THR A 19 33.44 4.69 35.63
C THR A 19 33.07 5.12 34.22
N VAL A 20 33.01 4.16 33.30
CA VAL A 20 32.43 4.33 31.97
C VAL A 20 30.94 4.57 32.20
N ASN A 21 30.57 5.84 32.22
CA ASN A 21 29.19 6.29 32.18
C ASN A 21 28.61 5.76 30.85
N PRO A 22 27.61 4.85 30.85
CA PRO A 22 27.04 4.33 29.62
C PRO A 22 26.16 5.44 29.03
N LYS A 23 26.80 6.43 28.40
CA LYS A 23 26.12 7.27 27.43
C LYS A 23 25.56 6.30 26.41
N VAL A 24 24.23 6.15 26.43
CA VAL A 24 23.45 5.47 25.41
C VAL A 24 24.08 5.81 24.06
N ALA A 25 24.79 4.85 23.47
CA ALA A 25 25.45 5.07 22.20
C ALA A 25 24.35 5.39 21.21
N LEU A 26 24.30 6.65 20.77
CA LEU A 26 23.36 7.06 19.74
C LEU A 26 23.59 6.13 18.54
N PRO A 27 22.52 5.68 17.87
CA PRO A 27 22.68 4.89 16.66
C PRO A 27 23.62 5.65 15.70
N PRO A 28 24.52 4.95 15.00
CA PRO A 28 25.44 5.59 14.07
C PRO A 28 24.64 6.49 13.12
N PRO A 29 25.12 7.72 12.85
CA PRO A 29 24.40 8.65 11.98
C PRO A 29 24.19 8.02 10.62
N LEU A 30 23.03 8.26 10.00
CA LEU A 30 22.79 7.81 8.63
C LEU A 30 23.91 8.37 7.73
N SER A 31 24.47 7.52 6.89
CA SER A 31 25.54 7.87 5.93
C SER A 31 25.06 8.81 4.82
N PHE A 32 23.74 8.98 4.69
CA PHE A 32 23.12 9.82 3.67
C PHE A 32 22.15 10.82 4.31
N ASN A 33 22.03 11.99 3.68
CA ASN A 33 20.98 12.94 3.99
C ASN A 33 19.82 12.78 2.97
N PRO A 34 18.60 12.41 3.38
CA PRO A 34 17.48 12.23 2.45
C PRO A 34 17.15 13.50 1.64
N TRP A 35 17.51 14.68 2.15
CA TRP A 35 17.29 15.97 1.48
C TRP A 35 18.24 16.22 0.29
N ASP A 36 19.29 15.43 0.14
CA ASP A 36 20.21 15.54 -1.01
C ASP A 36 19.55 15.02 -2.30
N LYS A 37 18.63 14.05 -2.20
CA LYS A 37 17.87 13.49 -3.33
C LYS A 37 16.54 14.21 -3.59
N LYS A 38 16.35 15.43 -3.05
CA LYS A 38 15.10 16.22 -3.19
C LYS A 38 14.57 16.30 -4.62
N ALA A 39 15.44 16.43 -5.63
CA ALA A 39 15.03 16.50 -7.02
C ALA A 39 14.36 15.21 -7.51
N SER A 40 14.89 14.04 -7.12
CA SER A 40 14.30 12.74 -7.45
C SER A 40 12.95 12.55 -6.76
N ILE A 41 12.87 12.90 -5.46
CA ILE A 41 11.63 12.83 -4.69
C ILE A 41 10.55 13.73 -5.31
N ILE A 42 10.89 14.97 -5.66
CA ILE A 42 9.98 15.92 -6.32
C ILE A 42 9.55 15.38 -7.68
N LEU A 43 10.47 14.94 -8.53
CA LEU A 43 10.14 14.44 -9.88
C LEU A 43 9.25 13.20 -9.82
N CYS A 44 9.52 12.28 -8.90
CA CYS A 44 8.69 11.11 -8.70
C CYS A 44 7.29 11.48 -8.17
N SER A 45 7.22 12.37 -7.18
CA SER A 45 5.95 12.83 -6.62
C SER A 45 5.09 13.56 -7.66
N LEU A 46 5.72 14.42 -8.47
CA LEU A 46 5.06 15.10 -9.59
C LEU A 46 4.64 14.11 -10.69
N GLY A 47 5.46 13.11 -10.98
CA GLY A 47 5.14 12.05 -11.92
C GLY A 47 3.90 11.26 -11.49
N ILE A 48 3.85 10.79 -10.25
CA ILE A 48 2.70 10.07 -9.69
C ILE A 48 1.45 10.94 -9.75
N LEU A 49 1.52 12.18 -9.27
CA LEU A 49 0.37 13.09 -9.33
C LEU A 49 -0.07 13.38 -10.77
N PHE A 50 0.88 13.47 -11.71
CA PHE A 50 0.55 13.69 -13.10
C PHE A 50 -0.14 12.48 -13.72
N PHE A 51 0.44 11.29 -13.60
CA PHE A 51 -0.06 10.08 -14.26
C PHE A 51 -1.31 9.49 -13.59
N ASP A 52 -1.40 9.53 -12.26
CA ASP A 52 -2.50 8.86 -11.53
C ASP A 52 -3.66 9.80 -11.20
N LEU A 53 -3.46 11.12 -11.26
CA LEU A 53 -4.51 12.10 -10.96
C LEU A 53 -4.75 13.08 -12.11
N VAL A 54 -3.75 13.85 -12.54
CA VAL A 54 -3.94 14.95 -13.50
C VAL A 54 -4.35 14.41 -14.88
N LEU A 55 -3.63 13.43 -15.42
CA LEU A 55 -3.88 12.87 -16.74
C LEU A 55 -5.26 12.18 -16.82
N PRO A 56 -5.65 11.30 -15.88
CA PRO A 56 -7.01 10.76 -15.84
C PRO A 56 -8.08 11.83 -15.71
N CYS A 57 -7.86 12.88 -14.91
CA CYS A 57 -8.79 14.00 -14.81
C CYS A 57 -8.92 14.77 -16.13
N ILE A 58 -7.80 15.04 -16.83
CA ILE A 58 -7.81 15.70 -18.14
C ILE A 58 -8.59 14.82 -19.13
N ILE A 59 -8.29 13.54 -19.21
CA ILE A 59 -8.99 12.59 -20.08
C ILE A 59 -10.48 12.59 -19.74
N PHE A 60 -10.85 12.47 -18.46
CA PHE A 60 -12.23 12.51 -18.01
C PHE A 60 -12.94 13.79 -18.44
N TYR A 61 -12.36 14.98 -18.23
CA TYR A 61 -13.00 16.24 -18.60
C TYR A 61 -13.06 16.49 -20.10
N VAL A 62 -12.06 16.04 -20.86
CA VAL A 62 -12.09 16.09 -22.32
C VAL A 62 -13.17 15.15 -22.85
N LEU A 63 -13.29 13.94 -22.30
CA LEU A 63 -14.38 13.04 -22.65
C LEU A 63 -15.73 13.62 -22.26
N LEU A 64 -15.84 14.28 -21.10
CA LEU A 64 -17.07 14.90 -20.62
C LEU A 64 -17.51 16.10 -21.47
N SER A 65 -16.58 16.85 -22.04
CA SER A 65 -16.89 18.00 -22.90
C SER A 65 -17.30 17.60 -24.31
N VAL A 66 -16.87 16.43 -24.79
CA VAL A 66 -17.11 15.96 -26.16
C VAL A 66 -18.17 14.84 -26.22
N THR A 67 -18.47 14.16 -25.11
CA THR A 67 -19.34 12.97 -25.10
C THR A 67 -20.30 12.95 -23.90
N SER A 68 -21.44 12.28 -24.05
CA SER A 68 -22.38 11.99 -22.96
C SER A 68 -21.97 10.79 -22.08
N LEU A 69 -20.80 10.17 -22.33
CA LEU A 69 -20.37 8.98 -21.60
C LEU A 69 -20.25 9.24 -20.09
N SER A 70 -19.79 10.40 -19.65
CA SER A 70 -19.52 10.64 -18.23
C SER A 70 -20.70 10.37 -17.28
N ILE A 71 -21.92 10.75 -17.68
CA ILE A 71 -23.12 10.58 -16.84
C ILE A 71 -23.56 9.11 -16.82
N ALA A 72 -23.41 8.39 -17.93
CA ALA A 72 -23.82 7.00 -18.03
C ALA A 72 -22.99 6.07 -17.14
N TYR A 73 -21.73 6.41 -16.89
CA TYR A 73 -20.79 5.60 -16.12
C TYR A 73 -20.68 6.01 -14.64
N ALA A 74 -21.12 7.22 -14.29
CA ALA A 74 -21.05 7.75 -12.93
C ALA A 74 -21.92 6.96 -11.93
N PRO A 75 -21.51 6.85 -10.65
CA PRO A 75 -22.30 6.20 -9.61
C PRO A 75 -23.73 6.76 -9.45
N LEU A 76 -24.64 5.96 -8.90
CA LEU A 76 -26.07 6.28 -8.84
C LEU A 76 -26.37 7.48 -7.94
N GLY A 77 -26.95 8.56 -8.48
CA GLY A 77 -27.20 9.79 -7.73
C GLY A 77 -25.96 10.68 -7.53
N GLN A 78 -24.88 10.44 -8.30
CA GLN A 78 -23.74 11.34 -8.39
C GLN A 78 -23.94 12.32 -9.55
N GLU A 79 -24.00 13.61 -9.22
CA GLU A 79 -24.13 14.71 -10.18
C GLU A 79 -22.97 15.72 -10.07
N ALA A 80 -22.06 15.52 -9.11
CA ALA A 80 -20.95 16.43 -8.89
C ALA A 80 -19.89 16.35 -10.00
N LYS A 81 -19.30 17.49 -10.33
CA LYS A 81 -18.26 17.64 -11.36
C LYS A 81 -16.99 16.80 -11.09
N TRP A 82 -16.73 16.45 -9.83
CA TRP A 82 -15.60 15.63 -9.35
C TRP A 82 -16.07 14.30 -8.73
N GLY A 83 -17.25 13.83 -9.14
CA GLY A 83 -17.89 12.65 -8.61
C GLY A 83 -17.27 11.33 -9.08
N PHE A 84 -15.95 11.18 -8.99
CA PHE A 84 -15.28 9.91 -9.26
C PHE A 84 -15.82 8.80 -8.35
N ASP A 85 -15.79 7.58 -8.85
CA ASP A 85 -16.18 6.41 -8.07
C ASP A 85 -15.14 6.07 -6.99
N PHE A 86 -15.53 5.15 -6.11
CA PHE A 86 -14.67 4.71 -5.03
C PHE A 86 -13.41 4.03 -5.55
N PHE A 87 -13.53 3.19 -6.59
CA PHE A 87 -12.39 2.45 -7.13
C PHE A 87 -11.31 3.36 -7.70
N PHE A 88 -11.66 4.48 -8.34
CA PHE A 88 -10.68 5.48 -8.79
C PHE A 88 -9.87 6.06 -7.63
N TRP A 89 -10.54 6.53 -6.57
CA TRP A 89 -9.86 7.09 -5.40
C TRP A 89 -9.05 6.03 -4.65
N TRP A 90 -9.59 4.81 -4.57
CA TRP A 90 -8.92 3.68 -3.96
C TRP A 90 -7.67 3.30 -4.74
N TYR A 91 -7.74 3.24 -6.07
CA TYR A 91 -6.60 2.96 -6.95
C TYR A 91 -5.51 4.02 -6.80
N LEU A 92 -5.87 5.31 -6.80
CA LEU A 92 -4.92 6.39 -6.55
C LEU A 92 -4.17 6.21 -5.21
N ALA A 93 -4.90 5.89 -4.14
CA ALA A 93 -4.30 5.63 -2.84
C ALA A 93 -3.43 4.38 -2.83
N ALA A 94 -3.88 3.30 -3.47
CA ALA A 94 -3.14 2.04 -3.60
C ALA A 94 -1.83 2.24 -4.36
N THR A 95 -1.85 3.02 -5.44
CA THR A 95 -0.66 3.37 -6.22
C THR A 95 0.35 4.14 -5.39
N VAL A 96 -0.08 5.13 -4.60
CA VAL A 96 0.82 5.83 -3.66
C VAL A 96 1.41 4.86 -2.64
N MET A 97 0.59 3.97 -2.06
CA MET A 97 1.05 2.98 -1.07
C MET A 97 2.05 1.97 -1.63
N GLY A 98 1.96 1.61 -2.92
CA GLY A 98 2.90 0.70 -3.58
C GLY A 98 4.16 1.38 -4.11
N ILE A 99 4.01 2.51 -4.80
CA ILE A 99 5.12 3.20 -5.48
C ILE A 99 6.04 3.91 -4.48
N VAL A 100 5.50 4.53 -3.43
CA VAL A 100 6.34 5.28 -2.48
C VAL A 100 7.41 4.38 -1.84
N PRO A 101 7.08 3.23 -1.21
CA PRO A 101 8.08 2.29 -0.70
C PRO A 101 9.07 1.81 -1.77
N TYR A 102 8.60 1.58 -3.00
CA TYR A 102 9.43 1.14 -4.12
C TYR A 102 10.50 2.17 -4.49
N VAL A 103 10.09 3.44 -4.61
CA VAL A 103 10.99 4.55 -4.93
C VAL A 103 11.97 4.79 -3.80
N PHE A 104 11.50 4.77 -2.55
CA PHE A 104 12.37 4.91 -1.38
C PHE A 104 13.41 3.78 -1.32
N ALA A 105 13.03 2.54 -1.64
CA ALA A 105 13.96 1.41 -1.61
C ALA A 105 15.08 1.51 -2.66
N THR A 106 14.83 2.20 -3.78
CA THR A 106 15.74 2.29 -4.93
C THR A 106 16.50 3.62 -5.06
N SER A 107 16.06 4.67 -4.35
CA SER A 107 16.63 6.03 -4.47
C SER A 107 17.82 6.31 -3.55
N LEU A 108 18.13 5.38 -2.64
CA LEU A 108 19.26 5.49 -1.72
C LEU A 108 20.55 5.02 -2.39
N ASP A 109 21.70 5.55 -1.93
CA ASP A 109 23.01 5.15 -2.48
C ASP A 109 23.29 3.66 -2.27
N GLU A 110 22.80 3.11 -1.15
CA GLU A 110 22.69 1.68 -0.90
C GLU A 110 21.20 1.29 -0.88
N PRO A 111 20.71 0.47 -1.83
CA PRO A 111 19.30 0.14 -1.93
C PRO A 111 18.83 -0.76 -0.79
N ILE A 112 17.61 -0.53 -0.31
CA ILE A 112 16.99 -1.34 0.75
C ILE A 112 16.27 -2.52 0.09
N LEU A 113 17.02 -3.60 -0.18
CA LEU A 113 16.54 -4.74 -0.96
C LEU A 113 15.30 -5.41 -0.38
N TRP A 114 15.18 -5.56 0.94
CA TRP A 114 13.99 -6.16 1.55
C TRP A 114 12.75 -5.27 1.35
N LEU A 115 12.90 -3.95 1.46
CA LEU A 115 11.79 -3.00 1.28
C LEU A 115 11.32 -3.04 -0.17
N PHE A 116 12.27 -3.11 -1.11
CA PHE A 116 12.02 -3.30 -2.53
C PHE A 116 11.24 -4.60 -2.81
N LEU A 117 11.64 -5.73 -2.22
CA LEU A 117 10.95 -7.01 -2.42
C LEU A 117 9.55 -7.03 -1.79
N MET A 118 9.32 -6.24 -0.74
CA MET A 118 8.03 -6.16 -0.05
C MET A 118 7.04 -5.18 -0.68
N THR A 119 7.40 -4.44 -1.73
CA THR A 119 6.50 -3.43 -2.35
C THR A 119 5.17 -4.01 -2.82
N PRO A 120 5.08 -5.21 -3.43
CA PRO A 120 3.79 -5.81 -3.76
C PRO A 120 2.96 -6.11 -2.51
N GLY A 121 3.63 -6.45 -1.40
CA GLY A 121 3.02 -6.67 -0.10
C GLY A 121 2.36 -5.44 0.49
N PHE A 122 2.88 -4.22 0.24
CA PHE A 122 2.23 -2.98 0.67
C PHE A 122 0.93 -2.72 -0.09
N LEU A 123 0.91 -3.02 -1.41
CA LEU A 123 -0.29 -2.89 -2.23
C LEU A 123 -1.39 -3.87 -1.78
N VAL A 124 -1.03 -5.15 -1.64
CA VAL A 124 -1.94 -6.18 -1.12
C VAL A 124 -2.34 -5.89 0.33
N GLY A 125 -1.43 -5.34 1.13
CA GLY A 125 -1.70 -4.90 2.50
C GLY A 125 -2.77 -3.81 2.55
N PHE A 126 -2.73 -2.83 1.65
CA PHE A 126 -3.76 -1.81 1.56
C PHE A 126 -5.13 -2.41 1.21
N ALA A 127 -5.19 -3.37 0.26
CA ALA A 127 -6.42 -4.10 -0.06
C ALA A 127 -6.92 -4.96 1.12
N CYS A 128 -6.03 -5.59 1.87
CA CYS A 128 -6.38 -6.33 3.09
C CYS A 128 -6.96 -5.39 4.14
N LEU A 129 -6.37 -4.21 4.35
CA LEU A 129 -6.86 -3.23 5.31
C LEU A 129 -8.25 -2.71 4.92
N THR A 130 -8.51 -2.43 3.64
CA THR A 130 -9.84 -2.01 3.20
C THR A 130 -10.86 -3.13 3.33
N ALA A 131 -10.49 -4.36 2.97
CA ALA A 131 -11.34 -5.54 3.19
C ALA A 131 -11.64 -5.76 4.68
N ALA A 132 -10.64 -5.59 5.56
CA ALA A 132 -10.74 -5.70 7.02
C ALA A 132 -11.70 -4.65 7.62
N VAL A 133 -11.60 -3.40 7.17
CA VAL A 133 -12.50 -2.33 7.61
C VAL A 133 -13.95 -2.64 7.20
N SER A 134 -14.16 -3.14 5.98
CA SER A 134 -15.50 -3.50 5.47
C SER A 134 -16.10 -4.79 6.04
N VAL A 135 -15.38 -5.50 6.92
CA VAL A 135 -15.93 -6.65 7.67
C VAL A 135 -17.08 -6.19 8.55
N PHE A 136 -16.99 -5.01 9.14
CA PHE A 136 -18.04 -4.53 10.01
C PHE A 136 -18.99 -3.62 9.22
N PRO A 137 -20.31 -3.87 9.23
CA PRO A 137 -21.28 -3.06 8.49
C PRO A 137 -21.59 -1.76 9.24
N PHE A 138 -20.61 -0.85 9.31
CA PHE A 138 -20.77 0.48 9.90
C PHE A 138 -21.51 1.43 8.94
N GLY A 139 -22.06 2.52 9.47
CA GLY A 139 -22.69 3.56 8.66
C GLY A 139 -21.63 4.40 7.95
N LEU A 140 -21.75 4.53 6.63
CA LEU A 140 -20.75 5.22 5.80
C LEU A 140 -20.60 6.70 6.22
N PRO A 141 -19.40 7.19 6.56
CA PRO A 141 -19.18 8.58 6.98
C PRO A 141 -19.31 9.59 5.83
N PHE A 142 -19.09 9.14 4.60
CA PHE A 142 -19.23 9.87 3.35
C PHE A 142 -19.76 8.91 2.27
N ARG A 143 -20.13 9.45 1.11
CA ARG A 143 -20.63 8.65 -0.02
C ARG A 143 -19.54 7.72 -0.56
N VAL A 144 -19.88 6.45 -0.79
CA VAL A 144 -18.98 5.46 -1.41
C VAL A 144 -19.67 4.89 -2.63
N SER A 145 -19.14 5.21 -3.82
CA SER A 145 -19.77 4.89 -5.11
C SER A 145 -21.27 5.18 -5.11
N SER A 146 -22.13 4.19 -5.31
CA SER A 146 -23.59 4.38 -5.39
C SER A 146 -24.30 4.47 -4.03
N ASP A 147 -23.60 4.21 -2.93
CA ASP A 147 -24.18 4.26 -1.58
C ASP A 147 -24.02 5.65 -0.97
N ALA A 148 -25.13 6.20 -0.48
CA ALA A 148 -25.14 7.50 0.17
C ALA A 148 -24.50 7.46 1.57
N LYS A 149 -24.13 8.64 2.09
CA LYS A 149 -23.68 8.80 3.47
C LYS A 149 -24.74 8.25 4.44
N GLY A 150 -24.31 7.46 5.41
CA GLY A 150 -25.16 6.84 6.42
C GLY A 150 -25.73 5.48 6.02
N GLU A 151 -25.62 5.07 4.76
CA GLU A 151 -25.95 3.70 4.36
C GLU A 151 -24.99 2.70 5.02
N ARG A 152 -25.43 1.44 5.12
CA ARG A 152 -24.60 0.36 5.67
C ARG A 152 -23.48 0.04 4.68
N CYS A 153 -22.24 0.12 5.17
CA CYS A 153 -21.06 -0.28 4.42
C CYS A 153 -21.21 -1.73 3.94
N LYS A 154 -21.13 -1.91 2.63
CA LYS A 154 -21.07 -3.24 1.99
C LYS A 154 -19.62 -3.75 2.03
N PRO A 155 -19.39 -5.06 1.86
CA PRO A 155 -18.03 -5.58 1.75
C PRO A 155 -17.26 -4.86 0.64
N PHE A 156 -15.97 -4.59 0.83
CA PHE A 156 -15.13 -3.85 -0.13
C PHE A 156 -15.19 -4.46 -1.54
N ALA A 157 -15.22 -5.79 -1.63
CA ALA A 157 -15.37 -6.53 -2.87
C ALA A 157 -16.63 -6.14 -3.68
N TYR A 158 -17.72 -5.74 -3.02
CA TYR A 158 -18.93 -5.27 -3.69
C TYR A 158 -18.67 -3.98 -4.46
N TYR A 159 -18.01 -3.00 -3.84
CA TYR A 159 -17.72 -1.71 -4.48
C TYR A 159 -16.74 -1.86 -5.64
N VAL A 160 -15.73 -2.74 -5.49
CA VAL A 160 -14.81 -3.07 -6.59
C VAL A 160 -15.55 -3.71 -7.76
N LEU A 161 -16.43 -4.68 -7.50
CA LEU A 161 -17.25 -5.31 -8.54
C LEU A 161 -18.13 -4.28 -9.25
N GLU A 162 -18.81 -3.44 -8.47
CA GLU A 162 -19.68 -2.39 -8.98
C GLU A 162 -18.94 -1.47 -9.95
N ASP A 163 -17.82 -0.89 -9.50
CA ASP A 163 -17.09 0.12 -10.25
C ASP A 163 -16.38 -0.48 -11.46
N PHE A 164 -15.71 -1.62 -11.29
CA PHE A 164 -14.98 -2.29 -12.37
C PHE A 164 -15.92 -2.73 -13.50
N VAL A 165 -17.06 -3.37 -13.18
CA VAL A 165 -17.96 -3.85 -14.24
C VAL A 165 -18.74 -2.71 -14.88
N ALA A 166 -19.12 -1.69 -14.11
CA ALA A 166 -19.79 -0.52 -14.67
C ALA A 166 -18.86 0.26 -15.62
N VAL A 167 -17.58 0.41 -15.25
CA VAL A 167 -16.61 1.24 -15.99
C VAL A 167 -15.82 0.44 -17.01
N ASP A 168 -15.02 -0.53 -16.56
CA ASP A 168 -14.08 -1.25 -17.40
C ASP A 168 -14.76 -2.28 -18.31
N ALA A 169 -15.88 -2.86 -17.87
CA ALA A 169 -16.69 -3.77 -18.69
C ALA A 169 -17.83 -3.06 -19.45
N GLY A 170 -17.90 -1.73 -19.39
CA GLY A 170 -18.84 -0.95 -20.21
C GLY A 170 -20.33 -1.13 -19.86
N GLN A 171 -20.66 -1.63 -18.65
CA GLN A 171 -22.05 -1.95 -18.29
C GLN A 171 -22.83 -0.77 -17.67
N MET A 172 -22.14 0.33 -17.36
CA MET A 172 -22.76 1.63 -17.01
C MET A 172 -23.70 1.55 -15.79
N ARG A 173 -24.56 2.56 -15.62
CA ARG A 173 -25.53 2.67 -14.51
C ARG A 173 -26.53 1.53 -14.42
N GLN A 174 -26.96 0.96 -15.55
CA GLN A 174 -27.92 -0.15 -15.55
C GLN A 174 -27.41 -1.32 -14.71
N PHE A 175 -26.14 -1.69 -14.87
CA PHE A 175 -25.54 -2.74 -14.05
C PHE A 175 -25.51 -2.37 -12.57
N ARG A 176 -25.24 -1.11 -12.22
CA ARG A 176 -25.24 -0.65 -10.81
C ARG A 176 -26.64 -0.81 -10.19
N GLU A 177 -27.69 -0.48 -10.92
CA GLU A 177 -29.09 -0.66 -10.48
C GLU A 177 -29.44 -2.14 -10.30
N GLU A 178 -29.10 -2.98 -11.28
CA GLU A 178 -29.33 -4.43 -11.22
C GLU A 178 -28.53 -5.09 -10.09
N LEU A 179 -27.29 -4.65 -9.87
CA LEU A 179 -26.43 -5.12 -8.79
C LEU A 179 -27.00 -4.75 -7.43
N LYS A 180 -27.49 -3.51 -7.27
CA LYS A 180 -28.15 -3.05 -6.05
C LYS A 180 -29.43 -3.84 -5.77
N ALA A 181 -30.28 -4.02 -6.78
CA ALA A 181 -31.49 -4.84 -6.67
C ALA A 181 -31.15 -6.28 -6.27
N ARG A 182 -30.10 -6.87 -6.86
CA ARG A 182 -29.61 -8.21 -6.50
C ARG A 182 -29.10 -8.28 -5.06
N TRP A 183 -28.36 -7.26 -4.62
CA TRP A 183 -27.89 -7.16 -3.24
C TRP A 183 -29.05 -7.15 -2.26
N GLU A 184 -30.07 -6.35 -2.51
CA GLU A 184 -31.25 -6.24 -1.64
C GLU A 184 -32.10 -7.51 -1.63
N ALA A 185 -32.21 -8.20 -2.78
CA ALA A 185 -33.08 -9.37 -2.92
C ALA A 185 -32.45 -10.70 -2.51
N SER A 186 -31.11 -10.86 -2.56
CA SER A 186 -30.46 -12.17 -2.45
C SER A 186 -29.45 -12.26 -1.29
N PRO A 187 -29.82 -12.90 -0.17
CA PRO A 187 -28.88 -13.20 0.92
C PRO A 187 -27.70 -14.06 0.49
N VAL A 188 -27.89 -14.95 -0.51
CA VAL A 188 -26.83 -15.78 -1.07
C VAL A 188 -25.78 -14.91 -1.77
N PHE A 189 -26.23 -13.89 -2.52
CA PHE A 189 -25.32 -12.94 -3.16
C PHE A 189 -24.55 -12.10 -2.13
N GLN A 190 -25.23 -11.65 -1.07
CA GLN A 190 -24.56 -10.95 0.04
C GLN A 190 -23.47 -11.82 0.67
N ARG A 191 -23.76 -13.11 0.87
CA ARG A 191 -22.79 -14.07 1.40
C ARG A 191 -21.60 -14.29 0.45
N LEU A 192 -21.86 -14.41 -0.85
CA LEU A 192 -20.79 -14.52 -1.85
C LEU A 192 -19.85 -13.31 -1.78
N MET A 193 -20.38 -12.08 -1.75
CA MET A 193 -19.56 -10.87 -1.65
C MET A 193 -18.76 -10.83 -0.35
N TRP A 194 -19.35 -11.30 0.75
CA TRP A 194 -18.65 -11.47 2.01
C TRP A 194 -17.49 -12.46 1.90
N ASP A 195 -17.72 -13.64 1.30
CA ASP A 195 -16.70 -14.67 1.15
C ASP A 195 -15.56 -14.21 0.23
N VAL A 196 -15.86 -13.48 -0.86
CA VAL A 196 -14.85 -12.83 -1.71
C VAL A 196 -14.06 -11.77 -0.93
N ASN A 197 -14.74 -10.98 -0.08
CA ASN A 197 -14.07 -10.03 0.78
C ASN A 197 -13.13 -10.73 1.79
N MET A 198 -13.56 -11.87 2.34
CA MET A 198 -12.73 -12.69 3.22
C MET A 198 -11.56 -13.33 2.49
N TRP A 199 -11.74 -13.72 1.23
CA TRP A 199 -10.65 -14.22 0.39
C TRP A 199 -9.56 -13.17 0.21
N TRP A 200 -9.92 -11.92 -0.06
CA TRP A 200 -8.95 -10.82 -0.13
C TRP A 200 -8.25 -10.57 1.20
N LEU A 201 -8.99 -10.57 2.31
CA LEU A 201 -8.42 -10.36 3.63
C LEU A 201 -7.47 -11.48 4.06
N VAL A 202 -7.94 -12.72 4.05
CA VAL A 202 -7.19 -13.89 4.54
C VAL A 202 -6.14 -14.33 3.52
N GLY A 203 -6.52 -14.40 2.24
CA GLY A 203 -5.62 -14.75 1.14
C GLY A 203 -4.52 -13.71 0.97
N GLY A 204 -4.85 -12.42 1.03
CA GLY A 204 -3.86 -11.36 1.00
C GLY A 204 -2.93 -11.36 2.22
N GLY A 205 -3.45 -11.66 3.42
CA GLY A 205 -2.60 -11.89 4.60
C GLY A 205 -1.62 -13.04 4.42
N ASN A 206 -2.08 -14.17 3.88
CA ASN A 206 -1.22 -15.32 3.55
C ASN A 206 -0.17 -14.95 2.49
N PHE A 207 -0.56 -14.21 1.45
CA PHE A 207 0.36 -13.71 0.44
C PHE A 207 1.47 -12.84 1.05
N ILE A 208 1.10 -11.88 1.90
CA ILE A 208 2.08 -11.00 2.57
C ILE A 208 3.02 -11.81 3.47
N GLY A 209 2.49 -12.80 4.19
CA GLY A 209 3.30 -13.71 5.01
C GLY A 209 4.28 -14.55 4.18
N ALA A 210 3.83 -15.09 3.05
CA ALA A 210 4.67 -15.84 2.12
C ALA A 210 5.73 -14.95 1.47
N LEU A 211 5.35 -13.74 1.05
CA LEU A 211 6.26 -12.75 0.48
C LEU A 211 7.34 -12.35 1.49
N ALA A 212 6.96 -12.15 2.75
CA ALA A 212 7.89 -11.92 3.85
C ALA A 212 8.86 -13.10 4.01
N ALA A 213 8.34 -14.33 4.08
CA ALA A 213 9.18 -15.52 4.20
C ALA A 213 10.20 -15.62 3.06
N VAL A 214 9.78 -15.41 1.81
CA VAL A 214 10.66 -15.39 0.63
C VAL A 214 11.71 -14.29 0.74
N THR A 215 11.31 -13.08 1.14
CA THR A 215 12.19 -11.91 1.24
C THR A 215 13.33 -12.11 2.25
N TRP A 216 13.04 -12.73 3.39
CA TRP A 216 14.02 -12.88 4.47
C TRP A 216 14.73 -14.25 4.51
N ALA A 217 14.17 -15.29 3.88
CA ALA A 217 14.75 -16.64 3.92
C ALA A 217 15.60 -17.00 2.70
N LEU A 218 15.45 -16.30 1.57
CA LEU A 218 16.09 -16.68 0.31
C LEU A 218 17.15 -15.66 -0.17
N PRO A 219 18.11 -16.10 -1.00
CA PRO A 219 19.02 -15.18 -1.68
C PRO A 219 18.26 -14.20 -2.58
N PHE A 220 18.74 -12.96 -2.64
CA PHE A 220 18.05 -11.85 -3.33
C PHE A 220 17.57 -12.19 -4.74
N ASN A 221 18.41 -12.80 -5.58
CA ASN A 221 18.04 -13.11 -6.97
C ASN A 221 16.84 -14.08 -7.08
N VAL A 222 16.78 -15.05 -6.15
CA VAL A 222 15.67 -16.01 -6.09
C VAL A 222 14.42 -15.31 -5.55
N ALA A 223 14.57 -14.54 -4.48
CA ALA A 223 13.48 -13.77 -3.90
C ALA A 223 12.90 -12.77 -4.91
N TYR A 224 13.75 -12.08 -5.67
CA TYR A 224 13.34 -11.18 -6.74
C TYR A 224 12.47 -11.88 -7.80
N GLY A 225 12.94 -13.03 -8.30
CA GLY A 225 12.19 -13.82 -9.27
C GLY A 225 10.84 -14.30 -8.74
N LEU A 226 10.76 -14.66 -7.45
CA LEU A 226 9.52 -15.12 -6.84
C LEU A 226 8.56 -13.98 -6.46
N SER A 227 9.09 -12.81 -6.08
CA SER A 227 8.29 -11.66 -5.65
C SER A 227 7.69 -10.87 -6.83
N PHE A 228 8.38 -10.83 -7.98
CA PHE A 228 7.98 -10.02 -9.15
C PHE A 228 7.80 -10.81 -10.44
N GLY A 229 8.27 -12.06 -10.51
CA GLY A 229 8.30 -12.86 -11.75
C GLY A 229 7.16 -13.87 -11.88
N LEU A 230 6.25 -13.95 -10.90
CA LEU A 230 5.02 -14.74 -10.94
C LEU A 230 3.82 -13.87 -11.30
#